data_AF-A0A183D6R3-F1
#
_entry.id   AF-A0A183D6R3-F1
#
_cell.length_a   1.000
_cell.length_b   1.000
_cell.length_c   1.000
_cell.angle_alpha   90.00
_cell.angle_beta   90.00
_cell.angle_gamma   90.00
#
_symmetry.space_group_name_H-M   'P 1'
#
loop_
_entity.id
_entity.type
_entity.pdbx_description
1 polymer ?
#
loop_
_entity_poly.entity_id
_entity_poly.type
_entity_poly.pdbx_seq_one_letter_code
_entity_poly.pdbx_strand_id
1 'polypeptide(L)'
;LPRHWIPHFFFPRLKNVVVYSEILNKHMKIVVTERTCRLIDKHFGLDSYLLETPEIDIASRLGNRLKREILLTLAKDTYYPDDQERHDFIKRKYAKFVIPVEEAEWIGLDLNEACRKQQEIEESVKPEPEKYKFELELVKRLASGDEDPDKDEIVKELESESVVAEKAKKMMRSAKNLISRARQVR
;
A
#
# COMPACT_ATOMS: atom_id res chain seq x y z
N LEU A 1 -7.22 -5.20 66.64
CA LEU A 1 -6.06 -5.61 65.83
C LEU A 1 -6.07 -4.83 64.53
N PRO A 2 -4.98 -4.16 64.12
CA PRO A 2 -4.95 -3.40 62.88
C PRO A 2 -4.99 -4.40 61.70
N ARG A 3 -6.00 -4.27 60.83
CA ARG A 3 -6.12 -5.07 59.62
C ARG A 3 -5.01 -4.67 58.66
N HIS A 4 -4.00 -5.51 58.53
CA HIS A 4 -2.96 -5.33 57.54
C HIS A 4 -3.53 -5.68 56.17
N TRP A 5 -3.46 -4.75 55.22
CA TRP A 5 -3.88 -4.99 53.85
C TRP A 5 -2.79 -5.79 53.13
N ILE A 6 -3.16 -6.97 52.63
CA ILE A 6 -2.27 -7.85 51.85
C ILE A 6 -2.76 -7.81 50.40
N PRO A 7 -1.92 -7.39 49.43
CA PRO A 7 -2.30 -7.40 48.03
C PRO A 7 -2.50 -8.85 47.55
N HIS A 8 -3.64 -9.12 46.89
CA HIS A 8 -3.95 -10.42 46.31
C HIS A 8 -4.03 -10.31 44.79
N PHE A 9 -3.24 -11.12 44.08
CA PHE A 9 -3.29 -11.21 42.63
C PHE A 9 -4.22 -12.34 42.20
N PHE A 10 -5.14 -12.06 41.28
CA PHE A 10 -6.03 -13.06 40.69
C PHE A 10 -5.58 -13.38 39.26
N PHE A 11 -5.17 -14.62 39.02
CA PHE A 11 -4.78 -15.10 37.70
C PHE A 11 -5.86 -16.03 37.12
N PRO A 12 -6.22 -15.88 35.84
CA PRO A 12 -7.14 -16.80 35.19
C PRO A 12 -6.50 -18.18 35.01
N ARG A 13 -7.34 -19.22 34.94
CA ARG A 13 -6.88 -20.57 34.58
C ARG A 13 -6.76 -20.68 33.06
N LEU A 14 -5.55 -20.98 32.61
CA LEU A 14 -5.22 -21.17 31.20
C LEU A 14 -5.16 -22.67 30.87
N LYS A 15 -5.64 -23.05 29.68
CA LYS A 15 -5.57 -24.42 29.17
C LYS A 15 -5.22 -24.42 27.68
N ASN A 16 -4.51 -25.46 27.25
CA ASN A 16 -4.20 -25.66 25.85
C ASN A 16 -5.36 -26.42 25.19
N VAL A 17 -5.96 -25.83 24.16
CA VAL A 17 -7.09 -26.42 23.43
C VAL A 17 -6.77 -26.42 21.94
N VAL A 18 -7.20 -27.47 21.24
CA VAL A 18 -7.15 -27.52 19.78
C VAL A 18 -8.50 -27.02 19.27
N VAL A 19 -8.47 -25.93 18.50
CA VAL A 19 -9.64 -25.35 17.85
C VAL A 19 -9.50 -25.50 16.34
N TYR A 20 -10.64 -25.56 15.64
CA TYR A 20 -10.70 -25.63 14.19
C TYR A 20 -11.35 -24.37 13.63
N SER A 21 -10.77 -23.82 12.56
CA SER A 21 -11.38 -22.78 11.75
C SER A 21 -11.90 -23.41 10.46
N GLU A 22 -13.19 -23.21 10.18
CA GLU A 22 -13.86 -23.72 8.99
C GLU A 22 -13.37 -22.95 7.76
N ILE A 23 -13.26 -21.62 7.86
CA ILE A 23 -12.91 -20.73 6.75
C ILE A 23 -11.44 -20.92 6.34
N LEU A 24 -10.54 -21.07 7.32
CA LEU A 24 -9.12 -21.31 7.05
C LEU A 24 -8.80 -22.79 6.81
N ASN A 25 -9.76 -23.69 7.04
CA ASN A 25 -9.60 -25.15 7.00
C ASN A 25 -8.37 -25.64 7.79
N LYS A 26 -8.22 -25.20 9.04
CA LYS A 26 -7.01 -25.46 9.83
C LYS A 26 -7.30 -25.73 11.30
N HIS A 27 -6.64 -26.74 11.84
CA HIS A 27 -6.56 -26.98 13.29
C HIS A 27 -5.40 -26.20 13.90
N MET A 28 -5.66 -25.56 15.04
CA MET A 28 -4.66 -24.79 15.76
C MET A 28 -4.70 -25.09 17.25
N LYS A 29 -3.53 -25.24 17.86
CA LYS A 29 -3.39 -25.39 19.31
C LYS A 29 -3.18 -24.01 19.93
N ILE A 30 -4.14 -23.53 20.70
CA ILE A 30 -4.13 -22.19 21.31
C ILE A 30 -4.28 -22.31 22.83
N VAL A 31 -3.62 -21.42 23.56
CA VAL A 31 -3.83 -21.26 25.01
C VAL A 31 -5.06 -20.37 25.21
N VAL A 32 -6.08 -20.92 25.85
CA VAL A 32 -7.36 -20.24 26.06
C VAL A 32 -7.80 -20.34 27.51
N THR A 33 -8.74 -19.48 27.89
CA THR A 33 -9.44 -19.58 29.18
C THR A 33 -10.70 -20.43 29.04
N GLU A 34 -11.23 -20.92 30.15
CA GLU A 34 -12.54 -21.57 30.18
C GLU A 34 -13.66 -20.68 29.65
N ARG A 35 -13.60 -19.36 29.92
CA ARG A 35 -14.55 -18.38 29.39
C ARG A 35 -14.53 -18.35 27.86
N THR A 36 -13.34 -18.34 27.26
CA THR A 36 -13.19 -18.31 25.81
C THR A 36 -13.83 -19.55 25.16
N CYS A 37 -13.63 -20.75 25.73
CA CYS A 37 -14.30 -21.95 25.23
C CYS A 37 -15.82 -21.81 25.25
N ARG A 38 -16.38 -21.34 26.37
CA ARG A 38 -17.84 -21.14 26.49
C ARG A 38 -18.37 -20.10 25.50
N LEU A 39 -17.60 -19.07 25.19
CA LEU A 39 -17.98 -18.08 24.17
C LEU A 39 -17.94 -18.70 22.77
N ILE A 40 -16.91 -19.47 22.43
CA ILE A 40 -16.84 -20.21 21.17
C ILE A 40 -18.06 -21.13 21.02
N ASP A 41 -18.43 -21.86 22.08
CA ASP A 41 -19.61 -22.73 22.08
C ASP A 41 -20.90 -21.92 21.91
N LYS A 42 -21.02 -20.77 22.58
CA LYS A 42 -22.18 -19.87 22.48
C LYS A 42 -22.38 -19.31 21.07
N HIS A 43 -21.28 -19.03 20.36
CA HIS A 43 -21.30 -18.52 18.99
C HIS A 43 -21.26 -19.65 17.93
N PHE A 44 -21.37 -20.92 18.36
CA PHE A 44 -21.38 -22.10 17.48
C PHE A 44 -20.16 -22.21 16.56
N GLY A 45 -18.98 -21.82 17.05
CA GLY A 45 -17.73 -21.95 16.30
C GLY A 45 -16.72 -20.84 16.58
N LEU A 46 -15.45 -21.12 16.27
CA LEU A 46 -14.37 -20.15 16.44
C LEU A 46 -14.54 -18.97 15.51
N ASP A 47 -14.85 -19.23 14.23
CA ASP A 47 -14.94 -18.21 13.19
C ASP A 47 -16.10 -17.24 13.49
N SER A 48 -17.28 -17.77 13.83
CA SER A 48 -18.42 -16.97 14.27
C SER A 48 -18.09 -16.12 15.51
N TYR A 49 -17.42 -16.70 16.51
CA TYR A 49 -17.00 -15.95 17.70
C TYR A 49 -16.08 -14.78 17.35
N LEU A 50 -15.06 -15.00 16.51
CA LEU A 50 -14.11 -13.96 16.11
C LEU A 50 -14.77 -12.88 15.23
N LEU A 51 -15.71 -13.25 14.36
CA LEU A 51 -16.38 -12.32 13.46
C LEU A 51 -17.45 -11.47 14.17
N GLU A 52 -18.21 -12.05 15.11
CA GLU A 52 -19.27 -11.35 15.85
C GLU A 52 -18.73 -10.46 16.97
N THR A 53 -17.62 -10.85 17.59
CA THR A 53 -17.04 -10.11 18.71
C THR A 53 -16.23 -8.92 18.19
N PRO A 54 -16.40 -7.70 18.75
CA PRO A 54 -15.58 -6.55 18.38
C PRO A 54 -14.13 -6.74 18.85
N GLU A 55 -13.18 -6.07 18.19
CA GLU A 55 -11.73 -6.25 18.37
C GLU A 55 -11.28 -5.94 19.80
N ILE A 56 -11.96 -4.96 20.42
CA ILE A 56 -11.69 -4.52 21.79
C ILE A 56 -12.03 -5.64 22.79
N ASP A 57 -13.13 -6.37 22.56
CA ASP A 57 -13.61 -7.41 23.47
C ASP A 57 -12.86 -8.74 23.29
N ILE A 58 -12.30 -8.99 22.09
CA ILE A 58 -11.39 -10.11 21.85
C ILE A 58 -10.12 -9.93 22.69
N ALA A 59 -9.65 -8.69 22.86
CA ALA A 59 -8.52 -8.30 23.70
C ALA A 59 -7.26 -9.18 23.49
N SER A 60 -7.04 -9.66 22.25
CA SER A 60 -5.93 -10.56 21.91
C SER A 60 -5.39 -10.24 20.54
N ARG A 61 -4.09 -9.96 20.46
CA ARG A 61 -3.39 -9.71 19.19
C ARG A 61 -3.48 -10.91 18.24
N LEU A 62 -3.39 -12.13 18.78
CA LEU A 62 -3.57 -13.35 17.99
C LEU A 62 -5.00 -13.46 17.46
N GLY A 63 -6.00 -13.20 18.31
CA GLY A 63 -7.41 -13.24 17.91
C GLY A 63 -7.74 -12.24 16.80
N ASN A 64 -7.27 -10.99 16.94
CA ASN A 64 -7.45 -9.95 15.93
C ASN A 64 -6.73 -10.27 14.62
N ARG A 65 -5.54 -10.87 14.69
CA ARG A 65 -4.83 -11.35 13.49
C ARG A 65 -5.59 -12.45 12.76
N LEU A 66 -6.17 -13.40 13.49
CA LEU A 66 -7.00 -14.46 12.91
C LEU A 66 -8.29 -13.90 12.31
N LYS A 67 -8.95 -12.96 13.00
CA LYS A 67 -10.13 -12.26 12.49
C LYS A 67 -9.84 -11.60 11.15
N ARG A 68 -8.72 -10.88 11.04
CA ARG A 68 -8.27 -10.30 9.77
C ARG A 68 -8.03 -11.36 8.69
N GLU A 69 -7.34 -12.43 9.02
CA GLU A 69 -7.04 -13.50 8.05
C GLU A 69 -8.33 -14.14 7.52
N ILE A 70 -9.29 -14.40 8.40
CA ILE A 70 -10.63 -14.89 8.05
C ILE A 70 -11.38 -13.90 7.13
N LEU A 71 -11.36 -12.61 7.45
CA LEU A 71 -12.03 -11.60 6.64
C LEU A 71 -11.39 -11.47 5.25
N LEU A 72 -10.05 -11.57 5.16
CA LEU A 72 -9.33 -11.54 3.89
C LEU A 72 -9.62 -12.79 3.03
N THR A 73 -9.72 -13.98 3.62
CA THR A 73 -10.05 -15.19 2.88
C THR A 73 -11.49 -15.20 2.41
N LEU A 74 -12.42 -14.66 3.21
CA LEU A 74 -13.81 -14.44 2.79
C LEU A 74 -13.89 -13.42 1.64
N ALA A 75 -13.18 -12.29 1.74
CA ALA A 75 -13.20 -11.24 0.73
C ALA A 75 -12.60 -11.69 -0.61
N LYS A 76 -11.57 -12.55 -0.58
CA LYS A 76 -10.93 -13.10 -1.78
C LYS A 76 -11.62 -14.34 -2.35
N ASP A 77 -12.58 -14.93 -1.63
CA ASP A 77 -13.28 -16.17 -1.99
C ASP A 77 -12.32 -17.34 -2.26
N THR A 78 -11.20 -17.44 -1.51
CA THR A 78 -10.11 -18.40 -1.77
C THR A 78 -10.24 -19.73 -1.01
N TYR A 79 -11.38 -20.00 -0.37
CA TYR A 79 -11.57 -21.17 0.50
C TYR A 79 -12.22 -22.34 -0.25
N TYR A 80 -11.73 -23.56 -0.01
CA TYR A 80 -12.19 -24.82 -0.63
C TYR A 80 -12.32 -24.78 -2.17
N PRO A 81 -11.23 -24.56 -2.93
CA PRO A 81 -11.28 -24.55 -4.40
C PRO A 81 -11.71 -25.89 -5.01
N ASP A 82 -11.47 -27.00 -4.31
CA ASP A 82 -11.75 -28.36 -4.81
C ASP A 82 -13.17 -28.84 -4.47
N ASP A 83 -13.87 -28.20 -3.52
CA ASP A 83 -15.17 -28.64 -3.00
C ASP A 83 -16.20 -27.50 -3.04
N GLN A 84 -16.97 -27.49 -4.14
CA GLN A 84 -17.97 -26.46 -4.41
C GLN A 84 -19.11 -26.45 -3.39
N GLU A 85 -19.53 -27.62 -2.88
CA GLU A 85 -20.64 -27.71 -1.93
C GLU A 85 -20.27 -27.07 -0.60
N ARG A 86 -19.06 -27.33 -0.11
CA ARG A 86 -18.54 -26.70 1.11
C ARG A 86 -18.31 -25.21 0.92
N HIS A 87 -17.78 -24.82 -0.23
CA HIS A 87 -17.59 -23.42 -0.56
C HIS A 87 -18.93 -22.67 -0.50
N ASP A 88 -19.98 -23.16 -1.16
CA ASP A 88 -21.29 -22.50 -1.18
C ASP A 88 -21.93 -22.46 0.21
N PHE A 89 -21.74 -23.51 1.01
CA PHE A 89 -22.21 -23.54 2.40
C PHE A 89 -21.57 -22.46 3.26
N ILE A 90 -20.24 -22.33 3.23
CA ILE A 90 -19.50 -21.32 4.00
C ILE A 90 -19.87 -19.91 3.54
N LYS A 91 -19.96 -19.69 2.22
CA LYS A 91 -20.37 -18.42 1.63
C LYS A 91 -21.73 -17.97 2.15
N ARG A 92 -22.70 -18.89 2.24
CA ARG A 92 -24.04 -18.61 2.81
C ARG A 92 -23.99 -18.37 4.32
N LYS A 93 -23.21 -19.16 5.06
CA LYS A 93 -23.09 -19.06 6.53
C LYS A 93 -22.50 -17.73 6.98
N TYR A 94 -21.47 -17.24 6.29
CA TYR A 94 -20.72 -16.02 6.69
C TYR A 94 -20.99 -14.80 5.80
N ALA A 95 -22.02 -14.84 4.94
CA ALA A 95 -22.37 -13.75 4.01
C ALA A 95 -22.46 -12.36 4.67
N LYS A 96 -22.93 -12.31 5.92
CA LYS A 96 -23.11 -11.05 6.68
C LYS A 96 -21.82 -10.34 7.07
N PHE A 97 -20.66 -11.01 6.99
CA PHE A 97 -19.37 -10.48 7.41
C PHE A 97 -18.42 -10.15 6.25
N VAL A 98 -18.90 -10.24 5.00
CA VAL A 98 -18.08 -9.95 3.84
C VAL A 98 -17.84 -8.44 3.77
N ILE A 99 -16.57 -8.07 3.77
CA ILE A 99 -16.06 -6.70 3.74
C ILE A 99 -15.04 -6.62 2.58
N PRO A 100 -14.89 -5.48 1.87
CA PRO A 100 -13.88 -5.35 0.84
C PRO A 100 -12.46 -5.60 1.36
N VAL A 101 -11.60 -6.10 0.47
CA VAL A 101 -10.20 -6.46 0.80
C VAL A 101 -9.43 -5.27 1.37
N GLU A 102 -9.68 -4.07 0.83
CA GLU A 102 -9.02 -2.82 1.25
C GLU A 102 -9.29 -2.53 2.72
N GLU A 103 -10.53 -2.62 3.18
CA GLU A 103 -10.89 -2.41 4.60
C GLU A 103 -10.42 -3.57 5.47
N ALA A 104 -10.63 -4.81 5.02
CA ALA A 104 -10.29 -6.02 5.77
C ALA A 104 -8.81 -6.06 6.16
N GLU A 105 -7.91 -5.58 5.29
CA GLU A 105 -6.47 -5.62 5.53
C GLU A 105 -6.01 -4.73 6.71
N TRP A 106 -6.78 -3.71 7.07
CA TRP A 106 -6.47 -2.80 8.18
C TRP A 106 -7.07 -3.24 9.52
N ILE A 107 -7.97 -4.22 9.52
CA ILE A 107 -8.62 -4.69 10.74
C ILE A 107 -7.61 -5.41 11.65
N GLY A 108 -7.65 -5.08 12.95
CA GLY A 108 -6.86 -5.80 13.96
C GLY A 108 -5.35 -5.53 13.93
N LEU A 109 -4.89 -4.56 13.14
CA LEU A 109 -3.53 -4.05 13.18
C LEU A 109 -3.30 -3.22 14.45
N ASP A 110 -2.13 -3.38 15.06
CA ASP A 110 -1.64 -2.44 16.07
C ASP A 110 -1.18 -1.12 15.40
N LEU A 111 -1.14 -0.03 16.16
CA LEU A 111 -0.77 1.29 15.62
C LEU A 111 0.59 1.25 14.91
N ASN A 112 1.58 0.59 15.51
CA ASN A 112 2.91 0.46 14.92
C ASN A 112 2.91 -0.42 13.65
N GLU A 113 2.09 -1.47 13.63
CA GLU A 113 1.96 -2.32 12.44
C GLU A 113 1.26 -1.57 11.30
N ALA A 114 0.24 -0.77 11.62
CA ALA A 114 -0.46 0.08 10.66
C ALA A 114 0.46 1.16 10.08
N CYS A 115 1.23 1.86 10.93
CA CYS A 115 2.21 2.85 10.45
C CYS A 115 3.26 2.21 9.53
N ARG A 116 3.77 1.03 9.88
CA ARG A 116 4.72 0.31 9.04
C ARG A 116 4.12 -0.10 7.69
N LYS A 117 2.90 -0.63 7.70
CA LYS A 117 2.19 -0.98 6.47
C LYS A 117 2.00 0.25 5.59
N GLN A 118 1.60 1.38 6.17
CA GLN A 118 1.43 2.64 5.44
C GLN A 118 2.75 3.12 4.82
N GLN A 119 3.84 3.06 5.58
CA GLN A 119 5.17 3.40 5.09
C GLN A 119 5.61 2.48 3.94
N GLU A 120 5.37 1.17 4.03
CA GLU A 120 5.67 0.22 2.94
C GLU A 120 4.87 0.55 1.65
N ILE A 121 3.61 0.99 1.79
CA ILE A 121 2.79 1.44 0.66
C ILE A 121 3.39 2.70 0.03
N GLU A 122 3.77 3.69 0.83
CA GLU A 122 4.37 4.94 0.34
C GLU A 122 5.74 4.72 -0.30
N GLU A 123 6.59 3.88 0.29
CA GLU A 123 7.90 3.53 -0.24
C GLU A 123 7.82 2.70 -1.53
N SER A 124 6.74 1.94 -1.73
CA SER A 124 6.51 1.22 -2.98
C SER A 124 6.30 2.17 -4.17
N VAL A 125 5.80 3.38 -3.89
CA VAL A 125 5.63 4.45 -4.89
C VAL A 125 6.98 5.13 -5.09
N LYS A 126 7.71 4.69 -6.11
CA LYS A 126 8.99 5.30 -6.45
C LYS A 126 8.80 6.76 -6.84
N PRO A 127 9.62 7.69 -6.32
CA PRO A 127 9.55 9.09 -6.73
C PRO A 127 9.89 9.20 -8.22
N GLU A 128 8.96 9.76 -8.99
CA GLU A 128 9.20 10.08 -10.40
C GLU A 128 10.03 11.36 -10.48
N PRO A 129 11.16 11.37 -11.22
CA PRO A 129 11.94 12.58 -11.45
C PRO A 129 11.07 13.70 -12.02
N GLU A 130 11.15 14.89 -11.43
CA GLU A 130 10.33 16.04 -11.85
C GLU A 130 10.62 16.50 -13.29
N LYS A 131 11.76 16.11 -13.85
CA LYS A 131 12.10 16.31 -15.27
C LYS A 131 10.92 15.94 -16.19
N TYR A 132 10.30 14.78 -16.00
CA TYR A 132 9.21 14.33 -16.86
C TYR A 132 7.96 15.20 -16.72
N LYS A 133 7.69 15.70 -15.51
CA LYS A 133 6.59 16.64 -15.25
C LYS A 133 6.83 17.96 -15.99
N PHE A 134 8.05 18.51 -15.90
CA PHE A 134 8.41 19.74 -16.59
C PHE A 134 8.48 19.59 -18.11
N GLU A 135 8.93 18.45 -18.64
CA GLU A 135 8.86 18.15 -20.07
C GLU A 135 7.42 18.16 -20.59
N LEU A 136 6.50 17.50 -19.86
CA LEU A 136 5.08 17.50 -20.21
C LEU A 136 4.46 18.90 -20.11
N GLU A 137 4.85 19.69 -19.11
CA GLU A 137 4.39 21.07 -18.95
C GLU A 137 4.89 21.96 -20.09
N LEU A 138 6.18 21.86 -20.43
CA LEU A 138 6.79 22.59 -21.54
C LEU A 138 6.08 22.27 -22.86
N VAL A 139 5.86 20.98 -23.15
CA VAL A 139 5.14 20.57 -24.37
C VAL A 139 3.73 21.15 -24.40
N LYS A 140 3.03 21.22 -23.26
CA LYS A 140 1.70 21.85 -23.18
C LYS A 140 1.75 23.35 -23.44
N ARG A 141 2.75 24.07 -22.90
CA ARG A 141 2.93 25.52 -23.11
C ARG A 141 3.33 25.86 -24.54
N LEU A 142 4.21 25.06 -25.13
CA LEU A 142 4.55 25.17 -26.56
C LEU A 142 3.32 24.92 -27.45
N ALA A 143 2.46 23.97 -27.07
CA ALA A 143 1.23 23.68 -27.80
C ALA A 143 0.14 24.76 -27.62
N SER A 144 0.08 25.45 -26.48
CA SER A 144 -0.83 26.59 -26.25
C SER A 144 -0.34 27.87 -26.93
N GLY A 145 0.94 27.95 -27.29
CA GLY A 145 1.55 29.11 -27.94
C GLY A 145 1.93 30.22 -26.96
N ASP A 146 1.97 29.93 -25.65
CA ASP A 146 2.39 30.88 -24.61
C ASP A 146 3.92 31.05 -24.56
N GLU A 147 4.68 30.03 -25.00
CA GLU A 147 6.14 30.02 -25.05
C GLU A 147 6.62 29.89 -26.50
N ASP A 148 7.37 30.90 -26.97
CA ASP A 148 8.07 30.89 -28.26
C ASP A 148 9.56 30.62 -28.02
N PRO A 149 10.12 29.45 -28.42
CA PRO A 149 11.53 29.12 -28.18
C PRO A 149 12.49 30.11 -28.85
N ASP A 150 12.05 30.82 -29.89
CA ASP A 150 12.82 31.86 -30.58
C ASP A 150 12.95 33.17 -29.77
N LYS A 151 12.19 33.35 -28.69
CA LYS A 151 12.22 34.56 -27.85
C LYS A 151 13.01 34.37 -26.55
N ASP A 152 13.31 33.14 -26.15
CA ASP A 152 14.01 32.87 -24.89
C ASP A 152 15.48 33.31 -24.93
N GLU A 153 15.83 34.28 -24.07
CA GLU A 153 17.19 34.86 -23.99
C GLU A 153 18.24 33.84 -23.57
N ILE A 154 17.88 32.92 -22.68
CA ILE A 154 18.76 31.87 -22.15
C ILE A 154 19.13 30.84 -23.26
N VAL A 155 18.16 30.48 -24.11
CA VAL A 155 18.40 29.57 -25.23
C VAL A 155 19.36 30.21 -26.24
N LYS A 156 19.20 31.51 -26.52
CA LYS A 156 20.11 32.26 -27.40
C LYS A 156 21.53 32.35 -26.87
N GLU A 157 21.69 32.54 -25.56
CA GLU A 157 23.01 32.55 -24.92
C GLU A 157 23.69 31.18 -25.02
N LEU A 158 23.00 30.09 -24.69
CA LEU A 158 23.51 28.72 -24.80
C LEU A 158 23.87 28.32 -26.25
N GLU A 159 23.06 28.71 -27.23
CA GLU A 159 23.36 28.52 -28.63
C GLU A 159 24.62 29.30 -29.05
N SER A 160 24.81 30.50 -28.50
CA SER A 160 25.97 31.34 -28.80
C SER A 160 27.28 30.80 -28.22
N GLU A 161 27.21 30.12 -27.08
CA GLU A 161 28.34 29.50 -26.37
C GLU A 161 28.70 28.10 -26.88
N SER A 162 27.80 27.44 -27.62
CA SER A 162 28.05 26.10 -28.15
C SER A 162 29.20 26.08 -29.18
N VAL A 163 30.18 25.18 -28.99
CA VAL A 163 31.35 25.00 -29.87
C VAL A 163 30.93 24.71 -31.32
N VAL A 164 29.78 24.04 -31.51
CA VAL A 164 29.20 23.74 -32.83
C VAL A 164 28.73 25.02 -33.53
N ALA A 165 28.04 25.92 -32.81
CA ALA A 165 27.61 27.20 -33.36
C ALA A 165 28.78 28.14 -33.65
N GLU A 166 29.83 28.15 -32.82
CA GLU A 166 31.07 28.89 -33.11
C GLU A 166 31.72 28.40 -34.42
N LYS A 167 31.82 27.08 -34.61
CA LYS A 167 32.43 26.48 -35.80
C LYS A 167 31.63 26.83 -37.07
N ALA A 168 30.31 26.79 -36.99
CA ALA A 168 29.41 27.20 -38.07
C ALA A 168 29.55 28.71 -38.38
N LYS A 169 29.61 29.58 -37.37
CA LYS A 169 29.86 31.02 -37.53
C LYS A 169 31.22 31.30 -38.17
N LYS A 170 32.27 30.55 -37.80
CA LYS A 170 33.61 30.68 -38.39
C LYS A 170 33.62 30.28 -39.87
N MET A 171 32.93 29.19 -40.22
CA MET A 171 32.74 28.77 -41.61
C MET A 171 31.98 29.81 -42.43
N MET A 172 30.87 30.36 -41.90
CA MET A 172 30.12 31.40 -42.60
C MET A 172 30.91 32.71 -42.78
N ARG A 173 31.70 33.12 -41.78
CA ARG A 173 32.62 34.26 -41.90
C ARG A 173 33.70 34.02 -42.95
N SER A 174 34.25 32.81 -42.99
CA SER A 174 35.22 32.41 -44.02
C SER A 174 34.59 32.46 -45.43
N ALA A 175 33.38 31.92 -45.59
CA ALA A 175 32.63 31.96 -46.85
C ALA A 175 32.29 33.40 -47.30
N LYS A 176 31.84 34.27 -46.38
CA LYS A 176 31.58 35.69 -46.68
C LYS A 176 32.84 36.44 -47.09
N ASN A 177 33.97 36.18 -46.44
CA ASN A 177 35.25 36.80 -46.79
C ASN A 177 35.79 36.31 -48.13
N LEU A 178 35.52 35.05 -48.50
CA LEU A 178 35.81 34.53 -49.84
C LEU A 178 34.94 35.20 -50.91
N ILE A 179 33.65 35.38 -50.65
CA ILE A 179 32.72 36.05 -51.57
C ILE A 179 33.04 37.54 -51.72
N SER A 180 33.41 38.24 -50.64
CA SER A 180 33.79 39.66 -50.71
C SER A 180 35.12 39.86 -51.44
N ARG A 181 36.11 38.99 -51.21
CA ARG A 181 37.36 38.97 -52.00
C ARG A 181 37.10 38.69 -53.48
N ALA A 182 36.23 37.75 -53.80
CA ALA A 182 35.85 37.47 -55.19
C ALA A 182 35.14 38.66 -55.86
N ARG A 183 34.44 39.50 -55.09
CA ARG A 183 33.81 40.75 -55.59
C ARG A 183 34.77 41.92 -55.76
N GLN A 184 35.92 41.94 -55.09
CA GLN A 184 36.92 43.03 -55.16
C GLN A 184 37.97 42.85 -56.26
N VAL A 185 38.00 41.69 -56.92
CA VAL A 185 38.95 41.34 -57.99
C VAL A 185 38.28 41.39 -59.38
N ARG A 186 37.05 41.91 -59.46
CA ARG A 186 36.36 42.26 -60.71
C ARG A 186 36.22 43.77 -60.82
#